data_AF-A0A0U3EQ15-F1
#
_entry.id   AF-A0A0U3EQ15-F1
#
_cell.length_a   1.000
_cell.length_b   1.000
_cell.length_c   1.000
_cell.angle_alpha   90.00
_cell.angle_beta   90.00
_cell.angle_gamma   90.00
#
_symmetry.space_group_name_H-M   'P 1'
#
loop_
_entity.id
_entity.type
_entity.pdbx_description
1 polymer ?
#
loop_
_entity_poly.entity_id
_entity_poly.type
_entity_poly.pdbx_seq_one_letter_code
_entity_poly.pdbx_strand_id
1 'polypeptide(L)'
;MTNAPARKALVVFDGAHCERLRKAFGSRFPFLALIEKFGEPISASIYFHDARDEAEAGRLDRLYGYLKHINVEVAGVGPEKMEQGQRERYGTNLVELALETERRAASTDHVILVAGDRKLLPLVLALRESGKSVTIVSSLEVPQSIRPATALLDAADQFLDVTDLLADENNGRHDH
;
A
#
# COMPACT_ATOMS: atom_id res chain seq x y z
N MET A 1 2.92 -21.82 30.15
CA MET A 1 2.83 -21.58 28.70
C MET A 1 3.00 -20.09 28.48
N THR A 2 4.17 -19.65 28.05
CA THR A 2 4.43 -18.24 27.70
C THR A 2 3.60 -17.90 26.47
N ASN A 3 2.57 -17.08 26.64
CA ASN A 3 1.77 -16.58 25.53
C ASN A 3 2.69 -15.69 24.69
N ALA A 4 3.14 -16.17 23.54
CA ALA A 4 3.90 -15.34 22.61
C ALA A 4 3.03 -14.12 22.26
N PRO A 5 3.60 -12.91 22.16
CA PRO A 5 2.83 -11.73 21.79
C PRO A 5 2.16 -11.98 20.43
N ALA A 6 0.92 -11.52 20.28
CA ALA A 6 0.21 -11.61 19.01
C ALA A 6 1.04 -10.93 17.92
N ARG A 7 1.23 -11.63 16.80
CA ARG A 7 1.93 -11.14 15.61
C ARG A 7 1.31 -9.82 15.16
N LYS A 8 2.12 -8.80 14.88
CA LYS A 8 1.63 -7.48 14.45
C LYS A 8 2.03 -7.18 13.01
N ALA A 9 1.17 -6.48 12.29
CA ALA A 9 1.45 -6.07 10.92
C ALA A 9 1.52 -4.56 10.73
N LEU A 10 2.27 -4.17 9.70
CA LEU A 10 2.27 -2.84 9.10
C LEU A 10 1.69 -2.94 7.70
N VAL A 11 0.71 -2.10 7.37
CA VAL A 11 0.16 -2.01 6.01
C VAL A 11 0.68 -0.75 5.34
N VAL A 12 1.27 -0.90 4.16
CA VAL A 12 1.86 0.19 3.39
C VAL A 12 1.30 0.19 1.98
N PHE A 13 0.77 1.34 1.56
CA PHE A 13 0.24 1.53 0.22
C PHE A 13 1.13 2.48 -0.57
N ASP A 14 1.69 2.00 -1.69
CA ASP A 14 2.15 2.88 -2.76
C ASP A 14 0.91 3.44 -3.46
N GLY A 15 0.60 4.71 -3.18
CA GLY A 15 -0.61 5.35 -3.67
C GLY A 15 -0.67 5.46 -5.18
N ALA A 16 0.46 5.65 -5.85
CA ALA A 16 0.50 5.69 -7.32
C ALA A 16 0.16 4.31 -7.91
N HIS A 17 0.62 3.24 -7.27
CA HIS A 17 0.26 1.88 -7.64
C HIS A 17 -1.22 1.57 -7.38
N CYS A 18 -1.73 1.95 -6.22
CA CYS A 18 -3.15 1.82 -5.88
C CYS A 18 -4.03 2.57 -6.89
N GLU A 19 -3.64 3.77 -7.32
CA GLU A 19 -4.39 4.55 -8.30
C GLU A 19 -4.43 3.86 -9.68
N ARG A 20 -3.31 3.27 -10.12
CA ARG A 20 -3.25 2.48 -11.36
C ARG A 20 -4.15 1.25 -11.30
N LEU A 21 -4.12 0.50 -10.19
CA LEU A 21 -5.01 -0.64 -9.97
C LEU A 21 -6.48 -0.21 -9.96
N ARG A 22 -6.81 0.86 -9.23
CA ARG A 22 -8.15 1.44 -9.21
C ARG A 22 -8.66 1.77 -10.59
N LYS A 23 -7.86 2.45 -11.41
CA LYS A 23 -8.24 2.77 -12.80
C LYS A 23 -8.51 1.51 -13.61
N ALA A 24 -7.68 0.47 -13.47
CA ALA A 24 -7.89 -0.80 -14.16
C ALA A 24 -9.18 -1.52 -13.72
N PHE A 25 -9.58 -1.39 -12.45
CA PHE A 25 -10.78 -2.01 -11.87
C PHE A 25 -12.03 -1.12 -11.84
N GLY A 26 -12.08 -0.02 -12.62
CA GLY A 26 -13.26 0.85 -12.64
C GLY A 26 -13.46 1.67 -11.35
N SER A 27 -12.36 2.17 -10.78
CA SER A 27 -12.26 3.04 -9.59
C SER A 27 -12.48 2.38 -8.22
N ARG A 28 -12.68 1.05 -8.17
CA ARG A 28 -12.84 0.28 -6.92
C ARG A 28 -11.49 -0.17 -6.36
N PHE A 29 -11.33 -0.15 -5.03
CA PHE A 29 -10.22 -0.78 -4.32
C PHE A 29 -10.61 -1.08 -2.87
N PRO A 30 -10.41 -2.32 -2.39
CA PRO A 30 -10.97 -2.79 -1.14
C PRO A 30 -10.03 -2.48 0.05
N PHE A 31 -9.77 -1.19 0.32
CA PHE A 31 -8.79 -0.78 1.35
C PHE A 31 -9.08 -1.39 2.73
N LEU A 32 -10.33 -1.30 3.19
CA LEU A 32 -10.73 -1.80 4.52
C LEU A 32 -10.65 -3.32 4.57
N ALA A 33 -11.26 -4.02 3.60
CA ALA A 33 -11.23 -5.47 3.56
C ALA A 33 -9.79 -6.03 3.44
N LEU A 34 -8.88 -5.32 2.76
CA LEU A 34 -7.46 -5.69 2.70
C LEU A 34 -6.81 -5.60 4.08
N ILE A 35 -7.04 -4.51 4.82
CA ILE A 35 -6.51 -4.33 6.18
C ILE A 35 -7.04 -5.43 7.11
N GLU A 36 -8.30 -5.81 6.96
CA GLU A 36 -8.97 -6.81 7.79
C GLU A 36 -8.60 -8.26 7.42
N LYS A 37 -8.17 -8.52 6.17
CA LYS A 37 -7.94 -9.85 5.62
C LYS A 37 -6.98 -10.72 6.44
N PHE A 38 -5.97 -10.10 7.05
CA PHE A 38 -4.87 -10.83 7.69
C PHE A 38 -5.17 -11.25 9.13
N GLY A 39 -6.22 -10.72 9.76
CA GLY A 39 -6.69 -11.11 11.10
C GLY A 39 -5.72 -10.82 12.26
N GLU A 40 -4.53 -10.30 11.97
CA GLU A 40 -3.52 -9.90 12.94
C GLU A 40 -3.67 -8.42 13.31
N PRO A 41 -3.34 -8.03 14.56
CA PRO A 41 -3.35 -6.62 14.95
C PRO A 41 -2.49 -5.74 14.04
N ILE A 42 -3.10 -4.70 13.48
CA ILE A 42 -2.43 -3.71 12.63
C ILE A 42 -1.82 -2.61 13.50
N SER A 43 -0.50 -2.47 13.47
CA SER A 43 0.24 -1.44 14.20
C SER A 43 0.03 -0.05 13.59
N ALA A 44 0.05 0.02 12.25
CA ALA A 44 -0.27 1.21 11.47
C ALA A 44 -0.65 0.81 10.05
N SER A 45 -1.39 1.71 9.38
CA SER A 45 -1.65 1.66 7.95
C SER A 45 -1.32 3.02 7.33
N ILE A 46 -0.56 3.05 6.23
CA ILE A 46 -0.05 4.29 5.65
C ILE A 46 -0.16 4.28 4.14
N TYR A 47 -0.71 5.35 3.58
CA TYR A 47 -0.84 5.59 2.16
C TYR A 47 0.12 6.70 1.72
N PHE A 48 1.09 6.35 0.88
CA PHE A 48 2.11 7.28 0.38
C PHE A 48 1.75 7.80 -1.00
N HIS A 49 1.55 9.10 -1.13
CA HIS A 49 1.21 9.71 -2.40
C HIS A 49 1.55 11.21 -2.45
N ASP A 50 2.33 11.60 -3.46
CA ASP A 50 2.58 13.00 -3.80
C ASP A 50 1.61 13.45 -4.89
N ALA A 51 0.82 14.47 -4.62
CA ALA A 51 -0.12 15.02 -5.60
C ALA A 51 0.64 15.94 -6.58
N ARG A 52 0.50 15.72 -7.89
CA ARG A 52 1.28 16.42 -8.93
C ARG A 52 0.83 17.86 -9.15
N ASP A 53 -0.45 18.14 -8.92
CA ASP A 53 -1.06 19.45 -9.07
C ASP A 53 -2.31 19.58 -8.17
N GLU A 54 -2.82 20.81 -8.03
CA GLU A 54 -4.00 21.11 -7.21
C GLU A 54 -5.25 20.37 -7.70
N ALA A 55 -5.36 20.13 -9.01
CA ALA A 55 -6.51 19.41 -9.57
C ALA A 55 -6.49 17.93 -9.17
N GLU A 56 -5.31 17.30 -9.12
CA GLU A 56 -5.13 15.96 -8.60
C GLU A 56 -5.36 15.90 -7.09
N ALA A 57 -4.81 16.85 -6.33
CA ALA A 57 -5.07 16.95 -4.89
C ALA A 57 -6.58 16.99 -4.61
N GLY A 58 -7.33 17.87 -5.29
CA GLY A 58 -8.78 17.98 -5.15
C GLY A 58 -9.55 16.70 -5.56
N ARG A 59 -9.06 15.93 -6.54
CA ARG A 59 -9.64 14.62 -6.89
C ARG A 59 -9.42 13.57 -5.80
N LEU A 60 -8.33 13.68 -5.05
CA LEU A 60 -7.95 12.73 -3.99
C LEU A 60 -8.53 13.08 -2.62
N ASP A 61 -9.01 14.30 -2.39
CA ASP A 61 -9.56 14.72 -1.08
C ASP A 61 -10.61 13.76 -0.50
N ARG A 62 -11.56 13.30 -1.33
CA ARG A 62 -12.58 12.33 -0.89
C ARG A 62 -11.96 10.99 -0.51
N LEU A 63 -10.96 10.53 -1.26
CA LEU A 63 -10.22 9.31 -0.94
C LEU A 63 -9.48 9.49 0.38
N TYR A 64 -8.76 10.60 0.57
CA TYR A 64 -8.00 10.86 1.78
C TYR A 64 -8.89 10.97 3.01
N GLY A 65 -10.06 11.61 2.88
CA GLY A 65 -11.07 11.63 3.94
C GLY A 65 -11.53 10.22 4.31
N TYR A 66 -11.81 9.38 3.32
CA TYR A 66 -12.18 7.98 3.55
C TYR A 66 -11.04 7.17 4.20
N LEU A 67 -9.81 7.28 3.69
CA LEU A 67 -8.63 6.60 4.26
C LEU A 67 -8.43 6.96 5.73
N LYS A 68 -8.51 8.25 6.07
CA LYS A 68 -8.44 8.71 7.47
C LYS A 68 -9.57 8.15 8.33
N HIS A 69 -10.79 8.07 7.79
CA HIS A 69 -11.94 7.48 8.49
C HIS A 69 -11.72 6.01 8.86
N ILE A 70 -11.03 5.25 8.01
CA ILE A 70 -10.63 3.85 8.28
C ILE A 70 -9.25 3.73 8.94
N ASN A 71 -8.76 4.81 9.58
CA ASN A 71 -7.47 4.87 10.30
C ASN A 71 -6.23 4.58 9.45
N VAL A 72 -6.26 4.95 8.17
CA VAL A 72 -5.08 4.96 7.30
C VAL A 72 -4.47 6.36 7.29
N GLU A 73 -3.22 6.45 7.74
CA GLU A 73 -2.42 7.67 7.65
C GLU A 73 -2.15 8.01 6.18
N VAL A 74 -2.18 9.29 5.81
CA VAL A 74 -1.82 9.74 4.46
C VAL A 74 -0.53 10.54 4.55
N ALA A 75 0.51 10.05 3.87
CA ALA A 75 1.84 10.65 3.82
C ALA A 75 2.15 11.10 2.38
N GLY A 76 2.87 12.21 2.26
CA GLY A 76 3.29 12.78 0.98
C GLY A 76 3.18 14.31 0.94
N VAL A 77 3.67 14.88 -0.16
CA VAL A 77 3.76 16.32 -0.39
C VAL A 77 2.59 16.77 -1.29
N GLY A 78 1.83 17.76 -0.82
CA GLY A 78 0.83 18.47 -1.63
C GLY A 78 1.48 19.56 -2.49
N PRO A 79 0.85 19.97 -3.60
CA PRO A 79 1.39 20.99 -4.51
C PRO A 79 1.66 22.32 -3.81
N GLU A 80 0.93 22.65 -2.73
CA GLU A 80 1.16 23.86 -1.94
C GLU A 80 2.48 23.87 -1.15
N LYS A 81 3.08 22.69 -0.92
CA LYS A 81 4.35 22.51 -0.22
C LYS A 81 5.54 22.34 -1.18
N MET A 82 5.28 22.28 -2.49
CA MET A 82 6.34 22.24 -3.50
C MET A 82 6.88 23.63 -3.73
N GLU A 83 8.18 23.84 -3.54
CA GLU A 83 8.82 25.14 -3.83
C GLU A 83 8.59 25.53 -5.30
N GLN A 84 8.34 26.82 -5.55
CA GLN A 84 8.15 27.35 -6.90
C GLN A 84 9.34 26.98 -7.80
N GLY A 85 9.14 25.99 -8.67
CA GLY A 85 10.12 25.55 -9.66
C GLY A 85 10.76 24.18 -9.39
N GLN A 86 10.68 23.64 -8.17
CA GLN A 86 11.03 22.24 -7.90
C GLN A 86 9.77 21.39 -7.99
N ARG A 87 9.38 21.01 -9.21
CA ARG A 87 8.51 19.85 -9.37
C ARG A 87 9.34 18.64 -8.97
N GLU A 88 9.10 18.08 -7.79
CA GLU A 88 9.70 16.80 -7.45
C GLU A 88 9.41 15.82 -8.58
N ARG A 89 10.47 15.24 -9.13
CA ARG A 89 10.37 14.28 -10.23
C ARG A 89 9.69 13.04 -9.67
N TYR A 90 8.64 12.60 -10.36
CA TYR A 90 8.00 11.30 -10.22
C TYR A 90 8.87 10.24 -9.53
N GLY A 91 8.48 9.80 -8.33
CA GLY A 91 9.11 8.69 -7.60
C GLY A 91 9.84 9.04 -6.31
N THR A 92 9.86 10.31 -5.86
CA THR A 92 10.39 10.68 -4.54
C THR A 92 9.64 9.98 -3.40
N ASN A 93 8.32 9.83 -3.52
CA ASN A 93 7.50 9.09 -2.57
C ASN A 93 8.01 7.68 -2.23
N LEU A 94 8.68 6.97 -3.15
CA LEU A 94 9.20 5.62 -2.89
C LEU A 94 10.35 5.63 -1.88
N VAL A 95 11.14 6.72 -1.82
CA VAL A 95 12.21 6.87 -0.84
C VAL A 95 11.62 7.11 0.55
N GLU A 96 10.66 8.03 0.67
CA GLU A 96 9.96 8.28 1.94
C GLU A 96 9.22 7.04 2.42
N LEU A 97 8.51 6.36 1.50
CA LEU A 97 7.85 5.09 1.76
C LEU A 97 8.84 4.08 2.31
N ALA A 98 9.99 3.88 1.65
CA ALA A 98 10.96 2.89 2.08
C ALA A 98 11.52 3.17 3.48
N LEU A 99 11.95 4.42 3.73
CA LEU A 99 12.52 4.82 5.03
C LEU A 99 11.49 4.70 6.16
N GLU A 100 10.26 5.17 5.94
CA GLU A 100 9.22 5.14 6.96
C GLU A 100 8.71 3.71 7.20
N THR A 101 8.66 2.88 6.15
CA THR A 101 8.34 1.46 6.27
C THR A 101 9.36 0.74 7.13
N GLU A 102 10.65 0.90 6.85
CA GLU A 102 11.72 0.27 7.64
C GLU A 102 11.64 0.71 9.12
N ARG A 103 11.49 2.02 9.35
CA ARG A 103 11.39 2.58 10.71
C ARG A 103 10.22 1.99 11.51
N ARG A 104 9.04 1.88 10.89
CA ARG A 104 7.85 1.35 11.57
C ARG A 104 7.86 -0.16 11.69
N ALA A 105 8.45 -0.85 10.71
CA ALA A 105 8.57 -2.30 10.70
C ALA A 105 9.42 -2.81 11.88
N ALA A 106 10.29 -1.99 12.48
CA ALA A 106 11.06 -2.36 13.67
C ALA A 106 10.20 -2.98 14.80
N SER A 107 8.94 -2.56 14.93
CA SER A 107 8.00 -3.02 15.98
C SER A 107 6.94 -4.03 15.51
N THR A 108 7.02 -4.50 14.25
CA THR A 108 6.06 -5.45 13.66
C THR A 108 6.74 -6.76 13.26
N ASP A 109 5.96 -7.76 12.88
CA ASP A 109 6.45 -9.07 12.42
C ASP A 109 6.16 -9.30 10.94
N HIS A 110 5.17 -8.58 10.41
CA HIS A 110 4.70 -8.65 9.04
C HIS A 110 4.64 -7.25 8.43
N VAL A 111 5.05 -7.14 7.17
CA VAL A 111 4.80 -5.97 6.34
C VAL A 111 3.95 -6.39 5.14
N ILE A 112 2.78 -5.77 5.01
CA ILE A 112 1.87 -5.93 3.88
C ILE A 112 2.07 -4.72 2.98
N LEU A 113 2.71 -4.93 1.82
CA LEU A 113 3.10 -3.86 0.91
C LEU A 113 2.26 -3.93 -0.37
N VAL A 114 1.35 -2.97 -0.50
CA VAL A 114 0.54 -2.80 -1.71
C VAL A 114 1.34 -2.00 -2.73
N ALA A 115 2.09 -2.68 -3.59
CA ALA A 115 3.00 -2.06 -4.53
C ALA A 115 3.31 -2.93 -5.75
N GLY A 116 3.97 -2.33 -6.74
CA GLY A 116 4.42 -3.06 -7.93
C GLY A 116 5.72 -2.56 -8.56
N ASP A 117 6.27 -1.42 -8.14
CA ASP A 117 7.49 -0.87 -8.72
C ASP A 117 8.72 -1.66 -8.23
N ARG A 118 9.51 -2.20 -9.18
CA ARG A 118 10.78 -2.90 -8.92
C ARG A 118 11.73 -2.10 -8.01
N LYS A 119 11.66 -0.77 -8.00
CA LYS A 119 12.50 0.08 -7.13
C LYS A 119 12.34 -0.23 -5.63
N LEU A 120 11.26 -0.88 -5.21
CA LEU A 120 11.04 -1.30 -3.83
C LEU A 120 11.70 -2.66 -3.49
N LEU A 121 12.35 -3.33 -4.43
CA LEU A 121 13.03 -4.61 -4.17
C LEU A 121 14.06 -4.51 -3.02
N PRO A 122 14.93 -3.49 -2.92
CA PRO A 122 15.85 -3.37 -1.80
C PRO A 122 15.16 -3.30 -0.44
N LEU A 123 14.00 -2.62 -0.35
CA LEU A 123 13.19 -2.57 0.86
C LEU A 123 12.68 -3.97 1.24
N VAL A 124 12.12 -4.71 0.27
CA VAL A 124 11.61 -6.08 0.51
C VAL A 124 12.73 -6.99 1.03
N LEU A 125 13.92 -6.94 0.42
CA LEU A 125 15.06 -7.74 0.86
C LEU A 125 15.52 -7.35 2.27
N ALA A 126 15.65 -6.05 2.57
CA ALA A 126 16.07 -5.57 3.89
C ALA A 126 15.07 -5.94 5.00
N LEU A 127 13.77 -5.87 4.73
CA LEU A 127 12.72 -6.29 5.66
C LEU A 127 12.84 -7.79 6.00
N ARG A 128 13.08 -8.62 4.98
CA ARG A 128 13.25 -10.07 5.16
C ARG A 128 14.54 -10.43 5.88
N GLU A 129 15.65 -9.77 5.55
CA GLU A 129 16.91 -9.88 6.29
C GLU A 129 16.74 -9.51 7.77
N SER A 130 15.84 -8.57 8.06
CA SER A 130 15.45 -8.16 9.42
C SER A 130 14.42 -9.08 10.09
N GLY A 131 14.13 -10.25 9.49
CA GLY A 131 13.22 -11.26 10.02
C GLY A 131 11.73 -10.93 9.90
N LYS A 132 11.35 -9.91 9.11
CA LYS A 132 9.94 -9.59 8.85
C LYS A 132 9.44 -10.49 7.73
N SER A 133 8.24 -11.05 7.89
CA SER A 133 7.56 -11.60 6.72
C SER A 133 7.06 -10.45 5.85
N VAL A 134 7.06 -10.64 4.54
CA VAL A 134 6.59 -9.64 3.58
C VAL A 134 5.54 -10.24 2.66
N THR A 135 4.36 -9.63 2.62
CA THR A 135 3.35 -9.87 1.60
C THR A 135 3.34 -8.73 0.58
N ILE A 136 3.45 -9.06 -0.71
CA ILE A 136 3.14 -8.12 -1.78
C ILE A 136 1.66 -8.25 -2.13
N VAL A 137 0.95 -7.13 -2.14
CA VAL A 137 -0.44 -7.06 -2.61
C VAL A 137 -0.49 -6.28 -3.92
N SER A 138 -1.03 -6.89 -4.96
CA SER A 138 -1.20 -6.25 -6.27
C SER A 138 -2.21 -7.06 -7.09
N SER A 139 -2.13 -7.03 -8.42
CA SER A 139 -2.89 -7.96 -9.25
C SER A 139 -2.11 -8.36 -10.49
N LEU A 140 -2.34 -9.60 -10.95
CA LEU A 140 -1.89 -10.07 -12.25
C LEU A 140 -2.98 -9.91 -13.33
N GLU A 141 -4.23 -9.64 -12.93
CA GLU A 141 -5.39 -9.43 -13.80
C GLU A 141 -5.51 -7.99 -14.34
N VAL A 142 -4.39 -7.29 -14.45
CA VAL A 142 -4.27 -5.92 -14.98
C VAL A 142 -3.27 -5.87 -16.13
N PRO A 143 -3.27 -4.80 -16.96
CA PRO A 143 -2.26 -4.62 -18.00
C PRO A 143 -0.83 -4.76 -17.45
N GLN A 144 0.09 -5.30 -18.27
CA GLN A 144 1.46 -5.60 -17.87
C GLN A 144 2.21 -4.37 -17.30
N SER A 145 1.89 -3.16 -17.75
CA SER A 145 2.47 -1.90 -17.25
C SER A 145 2.09 -1.56 -15.80
N ILE A 146 1.06 -2.22 -15.25
CA ILE A 146 0.57 -2.02 -13.87
C ILE A 146 0.97 -3.21 -12.99
N ARG A 147 1.20 -4.39 -13.56
CA ARG A 147 1.54 -5.61 -12.80
C ARG A 147 2.76 -5.40 -11.89
N PRO A 148 2.81 -6.09 -10.73
CA PRO A 148 3.99 -6.04 -9.89
C PRO A 148 5.21 -6.63 -10.62
N ALA A 149 6.37 -6.04 -10.39
CA ALA A 149 7.61 -6.59 -10.93
C ALA A 149 7.85 -8.02 -10.40
N THR A 150 8.20 -8.95 -11.29
CA THR A 150 8.46 -10.35 -10.94
C THR A 150 9.49 -10.48 -9.81
N ALA A 151 10.52 -9.63 -9.80
CA ALA A 151 11.52 -9.62 -8.74
C ALA A 151 10.95 -9.32 -7.33
N LEU A 152 9.85 -8.56 -7.22
CA LEU A 152 9.16 -8.37 -5.94
C LEU A 152 8.45 -9.65 -5.52
N LEU A 153 7.80 -10.34 -6.47
CA LEU A 153 7.09 -11.60 -6.22
C LEU A 153 8.05 -12.70 -5.78
N ASP A 154 9.19 -12.82 -6.48
CA ASP A 154 10.22 -13.81 -6.17
C ASP A 154 10.86 -13.56 -4.80
N ALA A 155 10.96 -12.29 -4.39
CA ALA A 155 11.59 -11.90 -3.13
C ALA A 155 10.64 -11.94 -1.94
N ALA A 156 9.34 -11.77 -2.13
CA ALA A 156 8.34 -11.75 -1.05
C ALA A 156 8.05 -13.15 -0.52
N ASP A 157 7.56 -13.25 0.71
CA ASP A 157 7.14 -14.54 1.28
C ASP A 157 5.75 -14.94 0.80
N GLN A 158 4.90 -13.95 0.51
CA GLN A 158 3.53 -14.15 0.07
C GLN A 158 3.14 -13.12 -1.00
N PHE A 159 2.19 -13.52 -1.85
CA PHE A 159 1.51 -12.65 -2.79
C PHE A 159 0.00 -12.76 -2.59
N LEU A 160 -0.69 -11.62 -2.50
CA LEU A 160 -2.14 -11.53 -2.48
C LEU A 160 -2.61 -10.80 -3.73
N ASP A 161 -3.48 -11.43 -4.52
CA ASP A 161 -4.18 -10.72 -5.59
C ASP A 161 -5.35 -9.93 -4.98
N VAL A 162 -5.40 -8.62 -5.24
CA VAL A 162 -6.45 -7.75 -4.71
C VAL A 162 -7.83 -8.05 -5.32
N THR A 163 -7.89 -8.74 -6.46
CA THR A 163 -9.17 -9.16 -7.06
C THR A 163 -9.91 -10.18 -6.20
N ASP A 164 -9.19 -10.99 -5.42
CA ASP A 164 -9.77 -11.92 -4.45
C ASP A 164 -10.66 -11.19 -3.43
N LEU A 165 -10.28 -9.97 -3.03
CA LEU A 165 -11.03 -9.15 -2.08
C LEU A 165 -12.20 -8.40 -2.72
N LEU A 166 -12.08 -8.07 -4.02
CA LEU A 166 -13.15 -7.40 -4.76
C LEU A 166 -14.34 -8.33 -5.03
N ALA A 167 -14.09 -9.63 -5.19
CA ALA A 167 -15.12 -10.65 -5.36
C ALA A 167 -15.95 -10.82 -4.07
N ASP A 168 -15.29 -10.87 -2.92
CA ASP A 168 -15.94 -11.02 -1.60
C ASP A 168 -16.90 -9.84 -1.29
N GLU A 169 -16.52 -8.60 -1.63
CA GLU A 169 -17.39 -7.43 -1.48
C GLU A 169 -18.67 -7.50 -2.33
N ASN A 170 -18.64 -8.15 -3.49
CA ASN A 170 -19.81 -8.26 -4.36
C ASN A 170 -20.79 -9.31 -3.83
N ASN A 171 -20.30 -10.36 -3.18
CA ASN A 171 -21.14 -11.41 -2.62
C ASN A 171 -21.87 -10.95 -1.34
N GLY A 172 -21.28 -10.04 -0.55
CA GLY A 172 -21.91 -9.47 0.64
C GLY A 172 -22.97 -8.39 0.41
N ARG A 173 -23.17 -7.91 -0.83
CA ARG A 173 -24.20 -6.91 -1.18
C ARG A 173 -25.53 -7.50 -1.66
N HIS A 174 -25.65 -8.82 -1.75
CA HIS A 174 -26.88 -9.50 -2.17
C HIS A 174 -27.79 -9.94 -1.02
N ASP A 175 -27.39 -9.74 0.24
CA ASP A 175 -28.13 -10.20 1.43
C ASP A 175 -28.78 -9.07 2.27
N HIS A 176 -29.11 -7.93 1.66
CA HIS A 176 -29.91 -6.86 2.30
C HIS A 176 -31.03 -6.34 1.39
#